data_AF-A0A944XAE0-F1
#
_entry.id   AF-A0A944XAE0-F1
#
_cell.length_a   1.000
_cell.length_b   1.000
_cell.length_c   1.000
_cell.angle_alpha   90.00
_cell.angle_beta   90.00
_cell.angle_gamma   90.00
#
_symmetry.space_group_name_H-M   'P 1'
#
loop_
_entity.id
_entity.type
_entity.pdbx_description
1 polymer ?
#
loop_
_entity_poly.entity_id
_entity_poly.type
_entity_poly.pdbx_seq_one_letter_code
_entity_poly.pdbx_strand_id
1 'polypeptide(L)'
;MPAPATCSDTRRLTPDERTGFTDRGFIKPLPLFEGDAVDHLQKRFDELLGKLPEGIDINRVNCWHKANRWVYDLCCVPSILDYVEDLLGPDFFLWGCHFFCKLPGGTSEVPWHQDAQYWPLTPHDTVTVWLALYDTDDGNGAMRVVAGSHQIGMVEHEAVAGDDYVLNQGIDVAQFDPDDIVTIDLAAGQMSLHDDRLIHGSGPSTSGRRRVGLTMRFSPSPVRCDLAVWPHFEAYPVRGADAGLNPIGSVPTGDDCPTGMFQL
;
A
#
# COMPACT_ATOMS: atom_id res chain seq x y z
N MET A 1 -20.73 6.21 4.77
CA MET A 1 -21.14 4.79 4.64
C MET A 1 -20.08 3.94 5.33
N PRO A 2 -20.42 2.80 5.96
CA PRO A 2 -19.41 1.91 6.56
C PRO A 2 -18.58 1.20 5.47
N ALA A 3 -17.45 0.62 5.86
CA ALA A 3 -16.70 -0.31 5.01
C ALA A 3 -17.59 -1.51 4.61
N PRO A 4 -17.38 -2.12 3.43
CA PRO A 4 -18.16 -3.27 2.99
C PRO A 4 -17.90 -4.51 3.87
N ALA A 5 -18.84 -5.47 3.84
CA ALA A 5 -18.68 -6.74 4.54
C ALA A 5 -17.60 -7.60 3.86
N THR A 6 -16.81 -8.32 4.66
CA THR A 6 -15.79 -9.25 4.17
C THR A 6 -16.41 -10.59 3.74
N CYS A 7 -15.69 -11.32 2.88
CA CYS A 7 -16.07 -12.67 2.44
C CYS A 7 -15.93 -13.70 3.58
N SER A 8 -16.60 -14.85 3.43
CA SER A 8 -16.57 -15.95 4.41
C SER A 8 -15.19 -16.58 4.57
N ASP A 9 -14.31 -16.39 3.59
CA ASP A 9 -12.99 -17.03 3.53
C ASP A 9 -11.91 -16.23 4.27
N THR A 10 -12.26 -15.07 4.85
CA THR A 10 -11.35 -14.32 5.70
C THR A 10 -10.93 -15.12 6.94
N ARG A 11 -9.65 -15.06 7.27
CA ARG A 11 -9.03 -15.88 8.33
C ARG A 11 -7.75 -15.24 8.86
N ARG A 12 -7.09 -15.89 9.82
CA ARG A 12 -5.69 -15.62 10.16
C ARG A 12 -4.75 -16.20 9.11
N LEU A 13 -3.53 -15.67 9.04
CA LEU A 13 -2.46 -16.26 8.23
C LEU A 13 -2.17 -17.69 8.70
N THR A 14 -1.93 -18.57 7.74
CA THR A 14 -1.41 -19.90 8.00
C THR A 14 0.07 -19.84 8.39
N PRO A 15 0.62 -20.88 9.04
CA PRO A 15 2.05 -20.97 9.29
C PRO A 15 2.88 -20.81 8.01
N ASP A 16 2.47 -21.45 6.91
CA ASP A 16 3.18 -21.41 5.64
C ASP A 16 3.19 -20.01 5.01
N GLU A 17 2.11 -19.23 5.14
CA GLU A 17 2.08 -17.84 4.68
C GLU A 17 3.00 -16.95 5.52
N ARG A 18 3.04 -17.13 6.85
CA ARG A 18 3.97 -16.39 7.71
C ARG A 18 5.42 -16.72 7.38
N THR A 19 5.75 -18.00 7.24
CA THR A 19 7.08 -18.43 6.78
C THR A 19 7.38 -17.89 5.39
N GLY A 20 6.43 -17.95 4.47
CA GLY A 20 6.57 -17.40 3.12
C GLY A 20 6.81 -15.89 3.12
N PHE A 21 6.23 -15.13 4.05
CA PHE A 21 6.51 -13.71 4.24
C PHE A 21 7.93 -13.49 4.77
N THR A 22 8.37 -14.25 5.77
CA THR A 22 9.74 -14.18 6.28
C THR A 22 10.76 -14.47 5.19
N ASP A 23 10.52 -15.50 4.38
CA ASP A 23 11.47 -15.98 3.37
C ASP A 23 11.46 -15.14 2.10
N ARG A 24 10.27 -14.71 1.63
CA ARG A 24 10.12 -14.02 0.33
C ARG A 24 9.73 -12.55 0.43
N GLY A 25 9.29 -12.10 1.60
CA GLY A 25 8.95 -10.69 1.88
C GLY A 25 7.54 -10.29 1.46
N PHE A 26 6.71 -11.22 0.96
CA PHE A 26 5.33 -10.93 0.57
C PHE A 26 4.39 -12.15 0.71
N ILE A 27 3.09 -11.86 0.74
CA ILE A 27 2.00 -12.85 0.67
C ILE A 27 0.99 -12.42 -0.41
N LYS A 28 0.59 -13.36 -1.27
CA LYS A 28 -0.53 -13.20 -2.22
C LYS A 28 -1.08 -14.56 -2.69
N PRO A 29 -2.34 -14.59 -3.17
CA PRO A 29 -3.41 -13.65 -2.83
C PRO A 29 -3.95 -13.93 -1.42
N LEU A 30 -4.54 -12.93 -0.77
CA LEU A 30 -5.37 -13.13 0.41
C LEU A 30 -6.83 -12.75 0.15
N PRO A 31 -7.79 -13.57 0.59
CA PRO A 31 -9.21 -13.28 0.46
C PRO A 31 -9.60 -12.15 1.42
N LEU A 32 -10.44 -11.23 0.93
CA LEU A 32 -10.99 -10.15 1.75
C LEU A 32 -12.42 -9.78 1.33
N PHE A 33 -12.64 -9.31 0.10
CA PHE A 33 -13.95 -8.91 -0.41
C PHE A 33 -14.36 -9.69 -1.66
N GLU A 34 -15.66 -9.87 -1.86
CA GLU A 34 -16.24 -10.53 -3.03
C GLU A 34 -17.64 -9.96 -3.36
N GLY A 35 -18.13 -10.21 -4.57
CA GLY A 35 -19.49 -9.81 -4.98
C GLY A 35 -19.78 -8.32 -4.77
N ASP A 36 -20.95 -8.01 -4.19
CA ASP A 36 -21.42 -6.64 -3.93
C ASP A 36 -20.43 -5.77 -3.15
N ALA A 37 -19.54 -6.38 -2.34
CA ALA A 37 -18.50 -5.65 -1.62
C ALA A 37 -17.47 -5.02 -2.59
N VAL A 38 -17.12 -5.74 -3.66
CA VAL A 38 -16.21 -5.24 -4.70
C VAL A 38 -16.86 -4.09 -5.47
N ASP A 39 -18.13 -4.23 -5.85
CA ASP A 39 -18.88 -3.16 -6.51
C ASP A 39 -18.97 -1.91 -5.64
N HIS A 40 -19.14 -2.08 -4.33
CA HIS A 40 -19.11 -0.98 -3.37
C HIS A 40 -17.75 -0.27 -3.38
N LEU A 41 -16.64 -1.01 -3.32
CA LEU A 41 -15.29 -0.43 -3.35
C LEU A 41 -15.07 0.39 -4.62
N GLN A 42 -15.43 -0.16 -5.77
CA GLN A 42 -15.26 0.50 -7.07
C GLN A 42 -16.12 1.77 -7.17
N LYS A 43 -17.39 1.71 -6.75
CA LYS A 43 -18.26 2.88 -6.70
C LYS A 43 -17.70 3.97 -5.79
N ARG A 44 -17.21 3.61 -4.60
CA ARG A 44 -16.62 4.57 -3.67
C ARG A 44 -15.34 5.18 -4.23
N PHE A 45 -14.52 4.39 -4.91
CA PHE A 45 -13.36 4.91 -5.63
C PHE A 45 -13.75 5.93 -6.70
N ASP A 46 -14.75 5.64 -7.55
CA ASP A 46 -15.22 6.58 -8.57
C ASP A 46 -15.77 7.88 -7.96
N GLU A 47 -16.47 7.79 -6.82
CA GLU A 47 -16.95 8.96 -6.07
C GLU A 47 -15.79 9.80 -5.50
N LEU A 48 -14.73 9.17 -5.00
CA LEU A 48 -13.52 9.86 -4.52
C LEU A 48 -12.75 10.50 -5.68
N LEU A 49 -12.58 9.77 -6.78
CA LEU A 49 -11.93 10.26 -7.99
C LEU A 49 -12.65 11.48 -8.56
N GLY A 50 -13.99 11.46 -8.57
CA GLY A 50 -14.80 12.59 -9.03
C GLY A 50 -14.80 13.82 -8.10
N LYS A 51 -14.29 13.69 -6.87
CA LYS A 51 -14.14 14.80 -5.92
C LYS A 51 -12.76 15.46 -5.95
N LEU A 52 -11.78 14.83 -6.60
CA LEU A 52 -10.46 15.43 -6.71
C LEU A 52 -10.56 16.77 -7.46
N PRO A 53 -9.89 17.84 -6.96
CA PRO A 53 -9.85 19.10 -7.67
C PRO A 53 -9.26 18.92 -9.07
N GLU A 54 -9.69 19.77 -10.01
CA GLU A 54 -9.17 19.75 -11.38
C GLU A 54 -7.64 19.89 -11.39
N GLY A 55 -6.97 19.03 -12.16
CA GLY A 55 -5.50 19.01 -12.29
C GLY A 55 -4.75 18.25 -11.20
N ILE A 56 -5.44 17.72 -10.17
CA ILE A 56 -4.82 16.87 -9.15
C ILE A 56 -4.79 15.42 -9.63
N ASP A 57 -3.58 14.86 -9.79
CA ASP A 57 -3.38 13.45 -10.07
C ASP A 57 -3.56 12.62 -8.79
N ILE A 58 -4.47 11.64 -8.84
CA ILE A 58 -4.74 10.71 -7.75
C ILE A 58 -3.48 9.95 -7.29
N ASN A 59 -2.54 9.67 -8.21
CA ASN A 59 -1.28 9.00 -7.90
C ASN A 59 -0.25 9.89 -7.20
N ARG A 60 -0.53 11.19 -7.10
CA ARG A 60 0.36 12.18 -6.46
C ARG A 60 -0.17 12.66 -5.12
N VAL A 61 -1.34 12.19 -4.71
CA VAL A 61 -1.94 12.53 -3.42
C VAL A 61 -2.06 11.30 -2.54
N ASN A 62 -1.56 11.42 -1.32
CA ASN A 62 -1.46 10.32 -0.38
C ASN A 62 -2.09 10.68 0.97
N CYS A 63 -1.97 9.76 1.92
CA CYS A 63 -2.56 9.86 3.25
C CYS A 63 -4.08 10.06 3.23
N TRP A 64 -4.77 9.36 2.33
CA TRP A 64 -6.24 9.44 2.15
C TRP A 64 -7.02 9.17 3.44
N HIS A 65 -6.50 8.27 4.28
CA HIS A 65 -7.06 7.94 5.61
C HIS A 65 -7.07 9.13 6.58
N LYS A 66 -6.31 10.21 6.33
CA LYS A 66 -6.33 11.43 7.16
C LYS A 66 -7.47 12.37 6.79
N ALA A 67 -7.88 12.37 5.53
CA ALA A 67 -8.89 13.28 4.99
C ALA A 67 -10.28 12.63 4.92
N ASN A 68 -10.34 11.32 4.76
CA ASN A 68 -11.58 10.63 4.40
C ASN A 68 -11.96 9.54 5.41
N ARG A 69 -13.12 9.69 6.04
CA ARG A 69 -13.66 8.72 7.02
C ARG A 69 -13.81 7.32 6.45
N TRP A 70 -14.33 7.20 5.23
CA TRP A 70 -14.57 5.88 4.64
C TRP A 70 -13.25 5.16 4.33
N VAL A 71 -12.24 5.89 3.86
CA VAL A 71 -10.91 5.31 3.62
C VAL A 71 -10.27 4.89 4.95
N TYR A 72 -10.38 5.71 6.00
CA TYR A 72 -9.92 5.34 7.34
C TYR A 72 -10.60 4.05 7.84
N ASP A 73 -11.93 3.98 7.76
CA ASP A 73 -12.70 2.81 8.19
C ASP A 73 -12.32 1.55 7.38
N LEU A 74 -12.05 1.70 6.08
CA LEU A 74 -11.58 0.62 5.22
C LEU A 74 -10.21 0.09 5.67
N CYS A 75 -9.27 0.98 6.02
CA CYS A 75 -7.98 0.59 6.59
C CYS A 75 -8.11 -0.15 7.94
N CYS A 76 -9.22 0.08 8.66
CA CYS A 76 -9.48 -0.51 9.98
C CYS A 76 -10.38 -1.75 9.94
N VAL A 77 -10.63 -2.33 8.76
CA VAL A 77 -11.44 -3.56 8.65
C VAL A 77 -10.79 -4.69 9.46
N PRO A 78 -11.52 -5.36 10.37
CA PRO A 78 -10.94 -6.34 11.30
C PRO A 78 -10.08 -7.42 10.62
N SER A 79 -10.54 -7.98 9.49
CA SER A 79 -9.79 -9.02 8.76
C SER A 79 -8.47 -8.51 8.17
N ILE A 80 -8.37 -7.23 7.78
CA ILE A 80 -7.10 -6.62 7.35
C ILE A 80 -6.16 -6.53 8.55
N LEU A 81 -6.67 -6.00 9.67
CA LEU A 81 -5.90 -5.85 10.90
C LEU A 81 -5.44 -7.21 11.44
N ASP A 82 -6.23 -8.27 11.27
CA ASP A 82 -5.88 -9.62 11.69
C ASP A 82 -4.70 -10.18 10.88
N TYR A 83 -4.67 -9.99 9.56
CA TYR A 83 -3.51 -10.36 8.73
C TYR A 83 -2.25 -9.57 9.07
N VAL A 84 -2.40 -8.27 9.36
CA VAL A 84 -1.27 -7.40 9.75
C VAL A 84 -0.74 -7.80 11.14
N GLU A 85 -1.63 -8.07 12.09
CA GLU A 85 -1.27 -8.51 13.45
C GLU A 85 -0.48 -9.82 13.45
N ASP A 86 -0.78 -10.74 12.53
CA ASP A 86 -0.01 -11.98 12.37
C ASP A 86 1.45 -11.78 11.95
N LEU A 87 1.79 -10.59 11.41
CA LEU A 87 3.14 -10.23 10.99
C LEU A 87 3.82 -9.26 11.95
N LEU A 88 3.11 -8.23 12.41
CA LEU A 88 3.66 -7.15 13.24
C LEU A 88 3.50 -7.39 14.75
N GLY A 89 2.67 -8.34 15.15
CA GLY A 89 2.24 -8.52 16.54
C GLY A 89 1.06 -7.64 16.93
N PRO A 90 0.68 -7.62 18.22
CA PRO A 90 -0.60 -7.08 18.70
C PRO A 90 -0.65 -5.54 18.76
N ASP A 91 0.50 -4.88 18.74
CA ASP A 91 0.65 -3.44 19.01
C ASP A 91 1.16 -2.75 17.74
N PHE A 92 0.27 -2.14 16.97
CA PHE A 92 0.62 -1.48 15.71
C PHE A 92 -0.32 -0.34 15.33
N PHE A 93 0.18 0.52 14.46
CA PHE A 93 -0.52 1.71 13.99
C PHE A 93 -0.53 1.81 12.46
N LEU A 94 -1.61 2.37 11.92
CA LEU A 94 -1.70 2.85 10.55
C LEU A 94 -1.01 4.21 10.47
N TRP A 95 -0.27 4.49 9.40
CA TRP A 95 0.31 5.83 9.19
C TRP A 95 0.27 6.31 7.74
N GLY A 96 0.03 5.41 6.78
CA GLY A 96 0.05 5.73 5.36
C GLY A 96 -1.09 5.07 4.60
N CYS A 97 -1.65 5.78 3.62
CA CYS A 97 -2.64 5.22 2.70
C CYS A 97 -2.62 5.94 1.36
N HIS A 98 -2.48 5.22 0.25
CA HIS A 98 -2.31 5.83 -1.08
C HIS A 98 -2.96 4.98 -2.19
N PHE A 99 -3.68 5.63 -3.10
CA PHE A 99 -4.15 4.97 -4.32
C PHE A 99 -3.04 4.91 -5.37
N PHE A 100 -2.84 3.74 -5.97
CA PHE A 100 -2.00 3.57 -7.15
C PHE A 100 -2.84 3.08 -8.32
N CYS A 101 -3.02 3.97 -9.30
CA CYS A 101 -3.96 3.86 -10.40
C CYS A 101 -3.24 3.81 -11.76
N LYS A 102 -3.54 2.80 -12.56
CA LYS A 102 -3.34 2.81 -14.02
C LYS A 102 -4.70 2.88 -14.69
N LEU A 103 -5.08 4.08 -15.10
CA LEU A 103 -6.34 4.33 -15.79
C LEU A 103 -6.15 4.15 -17.32
N PRO A 104 -7.21 3.83 -18.08
CA PRO A 104 -7.13 3.66 -19.52
C PRO A 104 -6.47 4.87 -20.21
N GLY A 105 -5.49 4.61 -21.07
CA GLY A 105 -4.71 5.65 -21.76
C GLY A 105 -3.57 6.27 -20.95
N GLY A 106 -3.40 5.89 -19.68
CA GLY A 106 -2.27 6.30 -18.86
C GLY A 106 -0.99 5.52 -19.18
N THR A 107 0.14 6.22 -19.11
CA THR A 107 1.51 5.68 -19.34
C THR A 107 2.28 5.51 -18.03
N SER A 108 1.64 5.73 -16.87
CA SER A 108 2.34 5.81 -15.59
C SER A 108 3.09 4.52 -15.25
N GLU A 109 4.32 4.69 -14.77
CA GLU A 109 5.21 3.64 -14.31
C GLU A 109 5.64 3.89 -12.86
N VAL A 110 5.78 2.81 -12.11
CA VAL A 110 6.42 2.85 -10.78
C VAL A 110 7.77 2.17 -10.93
N PRO A 111 8.89 2.91 -10.83
CA PRO A 111 10.22 2.31 -10.94
C PRO A 111 10.43 1.26 -9.85
N TRP A 112 11.37 0.34 -10.06
CA TRP A 112 11.78 -0.58 -9.00
C TRP A 112 12.30 0.21 -7.80
N HIS A 113 11.83 -0.09 -6.61
CA HIS A 113 12.21 0.63 -5.40
C HIS A 113 11.99 -0.22 -4.15
N GLN A 114 12.55 0.24 -3.04
CA GLN A 114 12.16 -0.17 -1.70
C GLN A 114 11.37 0.98 -1.08
N ASP A 115 10.20 0.64 -0.54
CA ASP A 115 9.28 1.56 0.11
C ASP A 115 9.99 2.33 1.27
N ALA A 116 10.81 1.61 2.05
CA ALA A 116 11.61 2.11 3.17
C ALA A 116 12.59 3.24 2.80
N GLN A 117 13.00 3.34 1.53
CA GLN A 117 13.88 4.40 1.04
C GLN A 117 13.25 5.80 1.21
N TYR A 118 11.92 5.86 1.10
CA TYR A 118 11.18 7.11 1.05
C TYR A 118 10.64 7.55 2.40
N TRP A 119 10.86 6.79 3.48
CA TRP A 119 10.24 7.12 4.77
C TRP A 119 11.29 7.24 5.85
N PRO A 120 11.30 8.35 6.61
CA PRO A 120 12.21 8.54 7.72
C PRO A 120 11.70 7.77 8.95
N LEU A 121 11.44 6.47 8.81
CA LEU A 121 10.97 5.56 9.85
C LEU A 121 12.12 4.68 10.34
N THR A 122 12.21 4.45 11.64
CA THR A 122 13.22 3.60 12.25
C THR A 122 12.65 2.76 13.39
N PRO A 123 12.90 1.43 13.43
CA PRO A 123 13.50 0.63 12.36
C PRO A 123 12.62 0.60 11.09
N HIS A 124 13.19 0.11 9.98
CA HIS A 124 12.39 -0.29 8.80
C HIS A 124 11.67 -1.59 9.12
N ASP A 125 10.40 -1.45 9.47
CA ASP A 125 9.52 -2.53 9.92
C ASP A 125 8.07 -2.15 9.61
N THR A 126 7.80 -1.91 8.34
CA THR A 126 6.44 -1.61 7.86
C THR A 126 5.95 -2.76 6.99
N VAL A 127 4.72 -3.18 7.24
CA VAL A 127 3.95 -4.02 6.33
C VAL A 127 3.03 -3.13 5.51
N THR A 128 3.18 -3.17 4.20
CA THR A 128 2.24 -2.57 3.26
C THR A 128 1.19 -3.61 2.87
N VAL A 129 -0.09 -3.31 3.13
CA VAL A 129 -1.23 -4.00 2.52
C VAL A 129 -1.51 -3.34 1.19
N TRP A 130 -1.70 -4.12 0.13
CA TRP A 130 -2.13 -3.66 -1.19
C TRP A 130 -3.47 -4.32 -1.53
N LEU A 131 -4.57 -3.54 -1.50
CA LEU A 131 -5.91 -4.02 -1.81
C LEU A 131 -6.27 -3.76 -3.27
N ALA A 132 -6.60 -4.81 -4.02
CA ALA A 132 -7.06 -4.74 -5.40
C ALA A 132 -8.52 -4.27 -5.45
N LEU A 133 -8.81 -3.10 -6.03
CA LEU A 133 -10.19 -2.67 -6.31
C LEU A 133 -10.67 -3.20 -7.67
N TYR A 134 -9.74 -3.50 -8.56
CA TYR A 134 -9.95 -4.14 -9.85
C TYR A 134 -8.91 -5.25 -9.99
N ASP A 135 -9.20 -6.27 -10.81
CA ASP A 135 -8.27 -7.35 -11.10
C ASP A 135 -6.89 -6.81 -11.51
N THR A 136 -5.84 -7.52 -11.14
CA THR A 136 -4.47 -7.21 -11.52
C THR A 136 -3.83 -8.40 -12.23
N ASP A 137 -3.14 -8.10 -13.32
CA ASP A 137 -2.25 -9.05 -14.00
C ASP A 137 -1.18 -8.28 -14.80
N ASP A 138 -0.31 -9.02 -15.49
CA ASP A 138 0.75 -8.43 -16.32
C ASP A 138 0.22 -7.48 -17.38
N GLY A 139 -1.00 -7.70 -17.89
CA GLY A 139 -1.59 -6.91 -18.95
C GLY A 139 -2.07 -5.52 -18.50
N ASN A 140 -2.39 -5.31 -17.22
CA ASN A 140 -2.81 -4.00 -16.71
C ASN A 140 -1.81 -3.35 -15.75
N GLY A 141 -0.56 -3.84 -15.76
CA GLY A 141 0.53 -3.30 -14.96
C GLY A 141 0.36 -3.62 -13.48
N ALA A 142 0.06 -4.87 -13.16
CA ALA A 142 0.21 -5.42 -11.81
C ALA A 142 1.59 -5.08 -11.22
N MET A 143 1.63 -4.96 -9.90
CA MET A 143 2.90 -4.84 -9.19
C MET A 143 3.72 -6.11 -9.42
N ARG A 144 5.04 -5.96 -9.54
CA ARG A 144 6.01 -7.04 -9.54
C ARG A 144 6.96 -6.83 -8.38
N VAL A 145 7.39 -7.92 -7.77
CA VAL A 145 8.32 -7.93 -6.63
C VAL A 145 9.50 -8.82 -6.94
N VAL A 146 10.64 -8.59 -6.29
CA VAL A 146 11.79 -9.49 -6.31
C VAL A 146 11.77 -10.30 -5.02
N ALA A 147 11.44 -11.59 -5.11
CA ALA A 147 11.27 -12.45 -3.94
C ALA A 147 12.55 -12.50 -3.07
N GLY A 148 12.40 -12.32 -1.76
CA GLY A 148 13.52 -12.42 -0.80
C GLY A 148 14.42 -11.18 -0.73
N SER A 149 14.22 -10.20 -1.61
CA SER A 149 15.05 -8.99 -1.67
C SER A 149 14.96 -8.10 -0.43
N HIS A 150 13.97 -8.27 0.45
CA HIS A 150 13.94 -7.57 1.75
C HIS A 150 15.06 -8.02 2.70
N GLN A 151 15.65 -9.20 2.49
CA GLN A 151 16.68 -9.77 3.36
C GLN A 151 18.08 -9.20 3.11
N ILE A 152 18.33 -8.59 1.94
CA ILE A 152 19.64 -8.02 1.60
C ILE A 152 19.82 -6.59 2.17
N GLY A 153 18.80 -6.05 2.83
CA GLY A 153 18.79 -4.70 3.37
C GLY A 153 18.50 -3.64 2.31
N MET A 154 18.85 -2.38 2.60
CA MET A 154 18.66 -1.28 1.65
C MET A 154 19.68 -1.34 0.53
N VAL A 155 19.23 -1.22 -0.72
CA VAL A 155 20.09 -1.16 -1.92
C VAL A 155 20.18 0.25 -2.48
N GLU A 156 21.10 0.46 -3.42
CA GLU A 156 21.35 1.78 -4.00
C GLU A 156 20.16 2.22 -4.88
N HIS A 157 19.62 3.40 -4.55
CA HIS A 157 18.59 4.06 -5.33
C HIS A 157 19.18 5.24 -6.09
N GLU A 158 18.97 5.26 -7.40
CA GLU A 158 19.38 6.33 -8.29
C GLU A 158 18.23 7.28 -8.57
N ALA A 159 18.54 8.54 -8.86
CA ALA A 159 17.53 9.49 -9.28
C ALA A 159 16.96 9.09 -10.65
N VAL A 160 15.63 9.05 -10.77
CA VAL A 160 14.94 8.84 -12.05
C VAL A 160 14.13 10.09 -12.40
N ALA A 161 14.10 10.44 -13.68
CA ALA A 161 13.38 11.59 -14.18
C ALA A 161 12.53 11.21 -15.40
N GLY A 162 11.28 11.68 -15.42
CA GLY A 162 10.32 11.44 -16.49
C GLY A 162 8.90 11.75 -16.03
N ASP A 163 8.07 12.29 -16.93
CA ASP A 163 6.70 12.67 -16.60
C ASP A 163 5.82 11.46 -16.26
N ASP A 164 6.21 10.27 -16.76
CA ASP A 164 5.51 9.00 -16.56
C ASP A 164 5.85 8.31 -15.23
N TYR A 165 6.92 8.71 -14.54
CA TYR A 165 7.29 8.10 -13.26
C TYR A 165 6.51 8.68 -12.09
N VAL A 166 5.93 7.81 -11.28
CA VAL A 166 5.21 8.19 -10.05
C VAL A 166 6.17 8.52 -8.91
N LEU A 167 7.41 8.02 -8.98
CA LEU A 167 8.48 8.23 -7.99
C LEU A 167 9.73 8.83 -8.66
N ASN A 168 10.56 9.51 -7.88
CA ASN A 168 11.76 10.22 -8.36
C ASN A 168 13.08 9.46 -8.11
N GLN A 169 13.01 8.26 -7.54
CA GLN A 169 14.17 7.38 -7.36
C GLN A 169 13.83 5.96 -7.81
N GLY A 170 14.83 5.17 -8.16
CA GLY A 170 14.64 3.78 -8.58
C GLY A 170 15.91 2.94 -8.44
N ILE A 171 15.73 1.63 -8.52
CA ILE A 171 16.76 0.60 -8.45
C ILE A 171 17.02 0.09 -9.87
N ASP A 172 18.29 -0.03 -10.23
CA ASP A 172 18.69 -0.65 -11.50
C ASP A 172 18.38 -2.16 -11.46
N VAL A 173 17.81 -2.68 -12.55
CA VAL A 173 17.49 -4.11 -12.70
C VAL A 173 18.72 -5.03 -12.62
N ALA A 174 19.93 -4.49 -12.84
CA ALA A 174 21.18 -5.21 -12.65
C ALA A 174 21.48 -5.53 -11.17
N GLN A 175 20.77 -4.92 -10.23
CA GLN A 175 20.95 -5.14 -8.79
C GLN A 175 20.21 -6.37 -8.24
N PHE A 176 19.40 -7.07 -9.06
CA PHE A 176 18.68 -8.27 -8.65
C PHE A 176 18.55 -9.29 -9.77
N ASP A 177 18.26 -10.54 -9.40
CA ASP A 177 18.05 -11.62 -10.35
C ASP A 177 16.64 -11.51 -10.98
N PRO A 178 16.51 -11.43 -12.31
CA PRO A 178 15.20 -11.43 -12.96
C PRO A 178 14.41 -12.72 -12.74
N ASP A 179 15.07 -13.84 -12.42
CA ASP A 179 14.38 -15.12 -12.14
C ASP A 179 13.63 -15.10 -10.79
N ASP A 180 13.96 -14.16 -9.90
CA ASP A 180 13.25 -13.95 -8.62
C ASP A 180 12.03 -13.02 -8.75
N ILE A 181 11.74 -12.51 -9.95
CA ILE A 181 10.61 -11.61 -10.18
C ILE A 181 9.28 -12.39 -10.11
N VAL A 182 8.38 -11.92 -9.25
CA VAL A 182 7.02 -12.45 -9.12
C VAL A 182 5.99 -11.35 -9.38
N THR A 183 5.05 -11.60 -10.29
CA THR A 183 3.88 -10.75 -10.52
C THR A 183 2.91 -10.86 -9.35
N ILE A 184 2.32 -9.75 -8.93
CA ILE A 184 1.25 -9.68 -7.93
C ILE A 184 -0.12 -9.64 -8.64
N ASP A 185 -0.51 -10.76 -9.23
CA ASP A 185 -1.85 -10.99 -9.78
C ASP A 185 -2.86 -11.26 -8.65
N LEU A 186 -3.98 -10.54 -8.70
CA LEU A 186 -5.03 -10.51 -7.69
C LEU A 186 -6.38 -10.32 -8.39
N ALA A 187 -7.41 -11.04 -7.96
CA ALA A 187 -8.78 -10.69 -8.31
C ALA A 187 -9.22 -9.44 -7.52
N ALA A 188 -10.16 -8.68 -8.08
CA ALA A 188 -10.78 -7.56 -7.38
C ALA A 188 -11.34 -7.99 -6.02
N GLY A 189 -11.04 -7.24 -4.98
CA GLY A 189 -11.37 -7.56 -3.59
C GLY A 189 -10.32 -8.38 -2.84
N GLN A 190 -9.33 -8.97 -3.52
CA GLN A 190 -8.19 -9.62 -2.87
C GLN A 190 -7.10 -8.62 -2.50
N MET A 191 -6.19 -9.03 -1.62
CA MET A 191 -5.04 -8.22 -1.23
C MET A 191 -3.72 -8.99 -1.23
N SER A 192 -2.62 -8.25 -1.24
CA SER A 192 -1.29 -8.75 -0.88
C SER A 192 -0.74 -8.00 0.35
N LEU A 193 0.26 -8.58 1.02
CA LEU A 193 1.10 -7.86 1.97
C LEU A 193 2.56 -7.94 1.52
N HIS A 194 3.35 -6.89 1.77
CA HIS A 194 4.79 -6.90 1.54
C HIS A 194 5.57 -6.08 2.58
N ASP A 195 6.82 -6.48 2.81
CA ASP A 195 7.82 -5.78 3.63
C ASP A 195 8.27 -4.49 2.94
N ASP A 196 8.50 -3.41 3.68
CA ASP A 196 8.92 -2.12 3.14
C ASP A 196 10.30 -2.10 2.48
N ARG A 197 11.13 -3.13 2.72
CA ARG A 197 12.41 -3.33 2.05
C ARG A 197 12.30 -4.29 0.87
N LEU A 198 11.13 -4.83 0.54
CA LEU A 198 10.99 -5.67 -0.64
C LEU A 198 11.14 -4.82 -1.91
N ILE A 199 12.06 -5.18 -2.80
CA ILE A 199 12.20 -4.51 -4.10
C ILE A 199 10.96 -4.79 -4.93
N HIS A 200 10.27 -3.74 -5.36
CA HIS A 200 9.06 -3.86 -6.16
C HIS A 200 8.85 -2.68 -7.11
N GLY A 201 8.05 -2.88 -8.15
CA GLY A 201 7.76 -1.88 -9.17
C GLY A 201 6.56 -2.26 -10.01
N SER A 202 6.14 -1.40 -10.94
CA SER A 202 5.08 -1.74 -11.90
C SER A 202 5.26 -1.04 -13.24
N GLY A 203 5.44 -1.85 -14.29
CA GLY A 203 5.49 -1.38 -15.67
C GLY A 203 4.13 -0.90 -16.18
N PRO A 204 4.05 -0.25 -17.34
CA PRO A 204 2.86 0.44 -17.83
C PRO A 204 1.72 -0.55 -18.11
N SER A 205 0.49 -0.05 -18.18
CA SER A 205 -0.66 -0.87 -18.58
C SER A 205 -0.70 -1.00 -20.10
N THR A 206 -0.95 -2.21 -20.63
CA THR A 206 -1.03 -2.47 -22.08
C THR A 206 -2.43 -2.93 -22.54
N SER A 207 -3.30 -3.32 -21.60
CA SER A 207 -4.63 -3.89 -21.88
C SER A 207 -5.78 -2.88 -21.92
N GLY A 208 -5.53 -1.61 -21.61
CA GLY A 208 -6.56 -0.57 -21.51
C GLY A 208 -7.56 -0.75 -20.36
N ARG A 209 -7.44 -1.81 -19.55
CA ARG A 209 -8.23 -2.00 -18.33
C ARG A 209 -7.71 -1.12 -17.20
N ARG A 210 -8.61 -0.73 -16.30
CA ARG A 210 -8.26 -0.08 -15.04
C ARG A 210 -7.47 -1.06 -14.17
N ARG A 211 -6.46 -0.53 -13.49
CA ARG A 211 -5.85 -1.15 -12.31
C ARG A 211 -5.86 -0.13 -11.19
N VAL A 212 -6.50 -0.43 -10.07
CA VAL A 212 -6.54 0.45 -8.91
C VAL A 212 -6.22 -0.37 -7.68
N GLY A 213 -5.14 0.02 -7.00
CA GLY A 213 -4.79 -0.50 -5.70
C GLY A 213 -4.91 0.57 -4.64
N LEU A 214 -5.34 0.19 -3.44
CA LEU A 214 -5.20 1.01 -2.26
C LEU A 214 -4.10 0.42 -1.37
N THR A 215 -3.03 1.17 -1.14
CA THR A 215 -2.05 0.81 -0.14
C THR A 215 -2.47 1.27 1.24
N MET A 216 -2.18 0.48 2.25
CA MET A 216 -2.36 0.78 3.66
C MET A 216 -1.07 0.37 4.37
N ARG A 217 -0.46 1.28 5.13
CA ARG A 217 0.89 1.08 5.67
C ARG A 217 0.83 1.05 7.18
N PHE A 218 1.30 -0.05 7.75
CA PHE A 218 1.26 -0.31 9.18
C PHE A 218 2.65 -0.60 9.71
N SER A 219 2.94 -0.10 10.90
CA SER A 219 4.20 -0.37 11.60
C SER A 219 3.91 -0.75 13.06
N PRO A 220 4.74 -1.60 13.68
CA PRO A 220 4.59 -1.93 15.08
C PRO A 220 4.90 -0.71 15.93
N SER A 221 4.29 -0.62 17.11
CA SER A 221 4.36 0.55 18.00
C SER A 221 5.77 1.10 18.29
N PRO A 222 6.84 0.28 18.36
CA PRO A 222 8.21 0.78 18.55
C PRO A 222 8.83 1.54 17.35
N VAL A 223 8.22 1.50 16.16
CA VAL A 223 8.70 2.27 15.00
C VAL A 223 8.44 3.77 15.23
N ARG A 224 9.45 4.59 14.99
CA ARG A 224 9.37 6.06 15.13
C ARG A 224 9.69 6.77 13.83
N CYS A 225 9.05 7.91 13.62
CA CYS A 225 9.37 8.83 12.53
C CYS A 225 10.37 9.91 12.96
N ASP A 226 11.32 10.27 12.09
CA ASP A 226 12.09 11.50 12.24
C ASP A 226 11.23 12.71 11.82
N LEU A 227 10.65 13.37 12.82
CA LEU A 227 9.79 14.54 12.63
C LEU A 227 10.55 15.78 12.13
N ALA A 228 11.89 15.79 12.15
CA ALA A 228 12.66 16.85 11.50
C ALA A 228 12.62 16.71 9.96
N VAL A 229 12.45 15.47 9.46
CA VAL A 229 12.29 15.17 8.04
C VAL A 229 10.81 15.20 7.64
N TRP A 230 9.93 14.59 8.44
CA TRP A 230 8.48 14.57 8.18
C TRP A 230 7.66 15.14 9.34
N PRO A 231 7.52 16.48 9.44
CA PRO A 231 6.90 17.15 10.59
C PRO A 231 5.39 16.94 10.72
N HIS A 232 4.74 16.42 9.68
CA HIS A 232 3.30 16.17 9.62
C HIS A 232 2.94 14.69 9.74
N PHE A 233 3.91 13.85 10.13
CA PHE A 233 3.68 12.44 10.40
C PHE A 233 2.72 12.27 11.57
N GLU A 234 1.73 11.40 11.38
CA GLU A 234 0.75 11.05 12.40
C GLU A 234 0.54 9.53 12.38
N ALA A 235 0.60 8.92 13.55
CA ALA A 235 0.26 7.53 13.76
C ALA A 235 -1.21 7.40 14.20
N TYR A 236 -1.86 6.34 13.75
CA TYR A 236 -3.22 5.98 14.12
C TYR A 236 -3.18 4.58 14.74
N PRO A 237 -3.08 4.45 16.07
CA PRO A 237 -3.12 3.16 16.73
C PRO A 237 -4.42 2.43 16.38
N VAL A 238 -4.30 1.25 15.77
CA VAL A 238 -5.45 0.46 15.30
C VAL A 238 -5.61 -0.84 16.09
N ARG A 239 -4.54 -1.31 16.75
CA ARG A 239 -4.56 -2.43 17.70
C ARG A 239 -3.54 -2.20 18.82
N GLY A 240 -3.86 -2.77 19.99
CA GLY A 240 -2.92 -2.85 21.10
C GLY A 240 -2.56 -1.50 21.72
N ALA A 241 -1.38 -1.46 22.35
CA ALA A 241 -0.84 -0.30 23.02
C ALA A 241 0.03 0.55 22.10
N ASP A 242 -0.07 1.87 22.24
CA ASP A 242 0.86 2.82 21.62
C ASP A 242 2.11 3.00 22.50
N ALA A 243 3.28 3.04 21.88
CA ALA A 243 4.55 3.27 22.57
C ALA A 243 4.79 4.76 22.88
N GLY A 244 3.96 5.67 22.33
CA GLY A 244 4.08 7.12 22.55
C GLY A 244 5.28 7.74 21.84
N LEU A 245 5.73 7.13 20.73
CA LEU A 245 6.91 7.56 19.98
C LEU A 245 6.58 8.51 18.81
N ASN A 246 5.32 8.59 18.40
CA ASN A 246 4.86 9.39 17.28
C ASN A 246 3.66 10.27 17.67
N PRO A 247 3.45 11.42 17.00
CA PRO A 247 2.21 12.18 17.14
C PRO A 247 1.00 11.34 16.73
N ILE A 248 -0.11 11.48 17.44
CA ILE A 248 -1.34 10.72 17.18
C ILE A 248 -2.30 11.55 16.35
N GLY A 249 -2.69 11.00 15.19
CA GLY A 249 -3.66 11.62 14.29
C GLY A 249 -5.09 11.52 14.82
N SER A 250 -5.91 12.50 14.46
CA SER A 250 -7.35 12.44 14.75
C SER A 250 -8.08 11.68 13.63
N VAL A 251 -8.96 10.75 14.00
CA VAL A 251 -9.80 10.03 13.04
C VAL A 251 -10.65 11.03 12.26
N PRO A 252 -10.60 11.03 10.92
CA PRO A 252 -11.41 11.96 10.13
C PRO A 252 -12.90 11.71 10.33
N THR A 253 -13.68 12.79 10.29
CA THR A 253 -15.15 12.74 10.37
C THR A 253 -15.82 13.02 9.03
N GLY A 254 -15.09 13.63 8.08
CA GLY A 254 -15.58 14.06 6.78
C GLY A 254 -15.28 13.08 5.64
N ASP A 255 -15.60 13.52 4.42
CA ASP A 255 -15.39 12.76 3.19
C ASP A 255 -14.55 13.52 2.15
N ASP A 256 -13.63 14.34 2.67
CA ASP A 256 -12.69 15.15 1.90
C ASP A 256 -11.64 14.28 1.19
N CYS A 257 -10.87 14.92 0.30
CA CYS A 257 -9.74 14.32 -0.39
C CYS A 257 -8.46 15.04 0.04
N PRO A 258 -7.31 14.34 0.12
CA PRO A 258 -6.03 15.01 0.25
C PRO A 258 -5.80 15.90 -0.98
N THR A 259 -5.38 17.14 -0.77
CA THR A 259 -5.15 18.13 -1.85
C THR A 259 -3.67 18.52 -2.01
N GLY A 260 -2.80 18.04 -1.12
CA GLY A 260 -1.36 18.22 -1.21
C GLY A 260 -0.67 16.91 -1.56
N MET A 261 0.47 17.00 -2.25
CA MET A 261 1.44 15.91 -2.26
C MET A 261 2.02 15.86 -0.84
N PHE A 262 1.60 14.94 0.02
CA PHE A 262 2.38 14.62 1.22
C PHE A 262 3.49 13.63 0.86
N GLN A 263 4.14 13.82 -0.28
CA GLN A 263 5.50 13.31 -0.45
C GLN A 263 6.36 14.13 0.52
N LEU A 264 7.30 13.46 1.20
CA LEU A 264 8.20 14.06 2.20
C LEU A 264 8.54 15.53 1.93
#